data_AF-R9LNQ0-F1
#
_entry.id   AF-R9LNQ0-F1
#
_cell.length_a   1.000
_cell.length_b   1.000
_cell.length_c   1.000
_cell.angle_alpha   90.00
_cell.angle_beta   90.00
_cell.angle_gamma   90.00
#
_symmetry.space_group_name_H-M   'P 1'
#
loop_
_entity.id
_entity.type
_entity.pdbx_description
1 polymer ?
#
loop_
_entity_poly.entity_id
_entity_poly.type
_entity_poly.pdbx_seq_one_letter_code
_entity_poly.pdbx_strand_id
1 'polypeptide(L)'
;MENIKLDPNTIYGQDFSICENGYGCIEVDGFLDQIIEDYELYDERIKELEQALQRFKIRCVQLQEQAHALKVENDQMKRSELA
;
A
#
# COMPACT_ATOMS: atom_id res chain seq x y z
N MET A 1 -0.01 7.04 -6.83
CA MET A 1 0.92 7.88 -6.05
C MET A 1 1.39 9.12 -6.80
N GLU A 2 0.92 9.40 -8.02
CA GLU A 2 1.19 10.70 -8.64
C GLU A 2 0.45 11.79 -7.85
N ASN A 3 1.22 12.80 -7.40
CA ASN A 3 0.85 13.96 -6.57
C ASN A 3 0.97 13.86 -5.03
N ILE A 4 1.91 13.06 -4.49
CA ILE A 4 2.41 13.37 -3.13
C ILE A 4 3.37 14.57 -3.24
N LYS A 5 3.00 15.69 -2.63
CA LYS A 5 3.76 16.95 -2.71
C LYS A 5 4.78 17.13 -1.59
N LEU A 6 4.62 16.40 -0.49
CA LEU A 6 5.40 16.51 0.73
C LEU A 6 5.75 15.12 1.23
N ASP A 7 6.97 14.94 1.70
CA ASP A 7 7.45 13.75 2.40
C ASP A 7 7.91 14.14 3.82
N PRO A 8 8.07 13.17 4.74
CA PRO A 8 8.48 13.46 6.13
C PRO A 8 9.73 14.32 6.25
N ASN A 9 10.74 14.10 5.40
CA ASN A 9 12.00 14.86 5.44
C ASN A 9 11.80 16.30 4.93
N THR A 10 10.97 16.47 3.90
CA THR A 10 10.59 17.79 3.39
C THR A 10 9.83 18.57 4.46
N ILE A 11 8.95 17.93 5.23
CA ILE A 11 8.21 18.56 6.34
C ILE A 11 9.17 18.94 7.48
N TYR A 12 10.09 18.03 7.85
CA TYR A 12 11.09 18.28 8.90
C TYR A 12 12.03 19.45 8.58
N GLY A 13 12.46 19.56 7.32
CA GLY A 13 13.38 20.62 6.87
C GLY A 13 12.71 21.95 6.54
N GLN A 14 11.40 22.11 6.79
CA GLN A 14 10.66 23.29 6.39
C GLN A 14 10.86 24.44 7.39
N ASP A 15 11.57 25.49 6.95
CA ASP A 15 11.69 26.73 7.72
C ASP A 15 10.50 27.67 7.45
N PHE A 16 9.95 28.24 8.51
CA PHE A 16 8.88 29.24 8.46
C PHE A 16 9.40 30.62 8.88
N SER A 17 8.95 31.67 8.19
CA SER A 17 9.24 33.05 8.59
C SER A 17 8.38 33.45 9.79
N ILE A 18 8.98 34.12 10.77
CA ILE A 18 8.29 34.60 11.98
C ILE A 18 7.61 35.94 11.67
N CYS A 19 6.34 36.08 12.04
CA CYS A 19 5.54 37.31 11.91
C CYS A 19 4.98 37.72 13.28
N GLU A 20 4.78 39.03 13.52
CA GLU A 20 4.31 39.58 14.82
C GLU A 20 2.97 39.01 15.33
N ASN A 21 2.13 38.48 14.43
CA ASN A 21 0.87 37.80 14.77
C ASN A 21 0.83 36.36 14.22
N GLY A 22 1.99 35.71 14.13
CA GLY A 22 2.11 34.33 13.65
C GLY A 22 1.77 33.28 14.71
N TYR A 23 1.70 32.02 14.27
CA TYR A 23 1.63 30.88 15.18
C TYR A 23 2.93 30.74 15.98
N GLY A 24 2.83 30.23 17.21
CA GLY A 24 4.01 29.98 18.04
C GLY A 24 4.84 28.83 17.45
N CYS A 25 6.15 29.04 17.27
CA CYS A 25 7.05 28.05 16.66
C CYS A 25 6.94 26.67 17.34
N ILE A 26 6.92 26.63 18.68
CA ILE A 26 6.84 25.37 19.44
C ILE A 26 5.53 24.62 19.17
N GLU A 27 4.40 25.33 19.03
CA GLU A 27 3.11 24.70 18.75
C GLU A 27 3.05 24.16 17.32
N VAL A 28 3.65 24.89 16.38
CA VAL A 28 3.76 24.45 14.98
C VAL A 28 4.68 23.24 14.89
N ASP A 29 5.86 23.27 15.50
CA ASP A 29 6.82 22.17 15.50
C ASP A 29 6.19 20.90 16.08
N GLY A 30 5.55 21.00 17.26
CA GLY A 30 4.88 19.85 17.87
C GLY A 30 3.69 19.30 17.06
N PHE A 31 3.07 20.13 16.21
CA PHE A 31 2.05 19.68 15.27
C PHE A 31 2.67 19.02 14.02
N LEU A 32 3.79 19.56 13.52
CA LEU A 32 4.52 18.99 12.39
C LEU A 32 5.15 17.63 12.75
N ASP A 33 5.62 17.45 13.97
CA ASP A 33 6.11 16.15 14.47
C ASP A 33 5.03 15.07 14.36
N GLN A 34 3.79 15.37 14.79
CA GLN A 34 2.65 14.44 14.65
C GLN A 34 2.32 14.14 13.19
N ILE A 35 2.39 15.15 12.31
CA ILE A 35 2.17 14.95 10.88
C ILE A 35 3.26 14.04 10.29
N ILE A 36 4.52 14.22 10.68
CA ILE A 36 5.63 13.36 10.22
C ILE A 36 5.37 11.91 10.64
N GLU A 37 5.01 11.67 11.91
CA GLU A 37 4.67 10.33 12.41
C GLU A 37 3.53 9.69 11.59
N ASP A 38 2.47 10.45 11.29
CA ASP A 38 1.36 9.97 10.48
C ASP A 38 1.79 9.63 9.04
N TYR A 39 2.63 10.46 8.41
CA TYR A 39 3.14 10.18 7.07
C TYR A 39 4.00 8.92 7.02
N GLU A 40 4.87 8.70 8.02
CA GLU A 40 5.65 7.47 8.14
C GLU A 40 4.75 6.25 8.29
N LEU A 41 3.72 6.34 9.16
CA LEU A 41 2.75 5.27 9.34
C LEU A 41 1.97 4.99 8.05
N TYR A 42 1.57 6.00 7.30
CA TYR A 42 0.90 5.82 6.01
C TYR A 42 1.80 5.10 5.00
N ASP A 43 3.08 5.44 4.93
CA ASP A 43 4.04 4.77 4.06
C ASP A 43 4.20 3.28 4.42
N GLU A 44 4.28 2.95 5.70
CA GLU A 44 4.30 1.56 6.17
C GLU A 44 3.02 0.83 5.76
N ARG A 45 1.85 1.43 6.00
CA ARG A 45 0.55 0.82 5.65
C ARG A 45 0.39 0.60 4.17
N ILE A 46 0.83 1.54 3.34
CA ILE A 46 0.77 1.36 1.90
C ILE A 46 1.67 0.21 1.46
N LYS A 47 2.90 0.12 1.97
CA LYS A 47 3.80 -1.02 1.69
C LYS A 47 3.18 -2.35 2.10
N GLU A 48 2.58 -2.42 3.29
CA GLU A 48 1.88 -3.63 3.75
C GLU A 48 0.73 -4.03 2.82
N LEU A 49 -0.08 -3.07 2.39
CA LEU A 49 -1.21 -3.28 1.48
C LEU A 49 -0.76 -3.71 0.10
N GLU A 50 0.29 -3.09 -0.45
CA GLU A 50 0.88 -3.46 -1.74
C GLU A 50 1.42 -4.89 -1.71
N GLN A 51 2.14 -5.26 -0.65
CA GLN A 51 2.62 -6.63 -0.46
C GLN A 51 1.47 -7.62 -0.32
N ALA A 52 0.43 -7.29 0.46
CA ALA A 52 -0.75 -8.13 0.60
C ALA A 52 -1.46 -8.34 -0.74
N LEU A 53 -1.65 -7.27 -1.51
CA LEU A 53 -2.24 -7.30 -2.84
C LEU A 53 -1.42 -8.15 -3.82
N GLN A 54 -0.09 -8.06 -3.77
CA GLN A 54 0.79 -8.93 -4.55
C GLN A 54 0.62 -10.41 -4.17
N ARG A 55 0.60 -10.72 -2.86
CA ARG A 55 0.35 -12.10 -2.38
C ARG A 55 -1.00 -12.63 -2.85
N PHE A 56 -2.06 -11.83 -2.76
CA PHE A 56 -3.39 -12.22 -3.22
C PHE A 56 -3.43 -12.44 -4.73
N LYS A 57 -2.81 -11.58 -5.53
CA LYS A 57 -2.71 -11.77 -6.99
C LYS A 57 -2.05 -13.10 -7.36
N ILE A 58 -0.91 -13.43 -6.72
CA ILE A 58 -0.22 -14.71 -6.95
C ILE A 58 -1.14 -15.88 -6.58
N ARG A 59 -1.83 -15.79 -5.44
CA ARG A 59 -2.74 -16.85 -5.00
C ARG A 59 -3.92 -17.03 -5.95
N CYS A 60 -4.48 -15.95 -6.49
CA CYS A 60 -5.55 -16.02 -7.47
C CYS A 60 -5.11 -16.76 -8.75
N VAL A 61 -3.92 -16.44 -9.28
CA VAL A 61 -3.37 -17.12 -10.47
C VAL A 61 -3.19 -18.61 -10.20
N GLN A 62 -2.56 -18.98 -9.08
CA GLN A 62 -2.36 -20.39 -8.70
C GLN A 62 -3.68 -21.17 -8.60
N LEU A 63 -4.71 -20.56 -7.98
CA LEU A 63 -6.02 -21.20 -7.86
C LEU A 63 -6.73 -21.32 -9.20
N GLN A 64 -6.58 -20.34 -10.10
CA GLN A 64 -7.12 -20.41 -11.46
C GLN A 64 -6.45 -21.53 -12.27
N GLU A 65 -5.13 -21.67 -12.19
CA GLU A 65 -4.38 -22.75 -12.84
C GLU A 65 -4.80 -24.12 -12.30
N GLN A 66 -4.92 -24.25 -10.96
CA GLN A 66 -5.36 -25.49 -10.32
C GLN A 66 -6.80 -25.85 -10.73
N ALA A 67 -7.72 -24.88 -10.76
CA ALA A 67 -9.09 -25.09 -11.20
C ALA A 67 -9.16 -25.51 -12.68
N HIS A 68 -8.31 -24.92 -13.52
CA HIS A 68 -8.22 -25.30 -14.93
C HIS A 68 -7.70 -26.73 -15.11
N ALA A 69 -6.62 -27.09 -14.41
CA ALA A 69 -6.03 -28.43 -14.47
C ALA A 69 -7.05 -29.50 -14.03
N LEU A 70 -7.73 -29.29 -12.91
CA LEU A 70 -8.77 -30.22 -12.42
C LEU A 70 -9.94 -30.35 -13.40
N LYS A 71 -10.33 -29.26 -14.08
CA LYS A 71 -11.38 -29.31 -15.10
C LYS A 71 -10.96 -30.16 -16.31
N VAL A 72 -9.73 -29.98 -16.79
CA VAL A 72 -9.19 -30.76 -17.90
C VAL A 72 -9.12 -32.25 -17.53
N GLU A 73 -8.64 -32.58 -16.34
CA GLU A 73 -8.58 -33.95 -15.83
C GLU A 73 -9.98 -34.59 -15.73
N ASN A 74 -10.97 -33.85 -15.22
CA ASN A 74 -12.36 -34.31 -15.13
C ASN A 74 -12.97 -34.60 -16.51
N ASP A 75 -12.74 -33.71 -17.47
CA ASP A 75 -13.21 -33.88 -18.85
C ASP A 75 -12.53 -35.07 -19.55
N GLN A 76 -11.26 -35.35 -19.25
CA GLN A 76 -10.54 -36.52 -19.74
C GLN A 76 -11.10 -37.83 -19.17
N MET A 77 -11.33 -37.89 -17.85
CA MET A 77 -11.90 -39.09 -17.20
C MET A 77 -13.28 -39.43 -17.76
N LYS A 78 -14.16 -38.43 -17.94
CA LYS A 78 -15.48 -38.65 -18.55
C LYS A 78 -15.40 -39.21 -19.97
N ARG A 79 -14.43 -38.76 -20.77
CA ARG A 79 -14.23 -39.27 -22.13
C ARG A 79 -13.72 -40.71 -22.13
N SER A 80 -12.86 -41.09 -21.18
CA SER A 80 -12.39 -42.48 -21.06
C SER A 80 -13.45 -43.45 -20.54
N GLU A 81 -14.43 -42.98 -19.77
CA GLU A 81 -15.56 -43.82 -19.30
C GLU A 81 -16.60 -44.10 -20.40
N LEU A 82 -16.63 -43.28 -21.45
CA LEU A 82 -17.57 -43.39 -22.57
C LEU A 82 -17.03 -44.18 -23.78
N ALA A 83 -15.76 -44.57 -23.77
CA ALA A 83 -15.08 -45.32 -24.83
C ALA A 83 -14.92 -46.80 -24.47
#